data_AF-A0A3N5NDM8-F1
#
_entry.id   AF-A0A3N5NDM8-F1
#
_cell.length_a   1.000
_cell.length_b   1.000
_cell.length_c   1.000
_cell.angle_alpha   90.00
_cell.angle_beta   90.00
_cell.angle_gamma   90.00
#
_symmetry.space_group_name_H-M   'P 1'
#
loop_
_entity.id
_entity.type
_entity.pdbx_description
1 polymer ?
#
loop_
_entity_poly.entity_id
_entity_poly.type
_entity_poly.pdbx_seq_one_letter_code
_entity_poly.pdbx_strand_id
1 'polypeptide(L)'
;TSWEIATKDNKWQGRNITRWKSEEYDKAFRAAEGELDPVKRAALFIKMNELVIGDYAVIPVVYRPRVAAISSKLQAPLSGWDNDLWLLSDWYREA
;
A
#
# COMPACT_ATOMS: atom_id res chain seq x y z
N THR A 1 -5.70 4.06 -7.33
CA THR A 1 -7.14 4.40 -7.30
C THR A 1 -7.87 3.68 -8.41
N SER A 2 -9.21 3.68 -8.42
CA SER A 2 -9.98 2.80 -9.29
C SER A 2 -9.82 3.18 -10.79
N TRP A 3 -9.51 4.45 -11.09
CA TRP A 3 -9.23 4.94 -12.44
C TRP A 3 -7.87 4.52 -13.03
N GLU A 4 -6.97 3.89 -12.27
CA GLU A 4 -5.64 3.50 -12.76
C GLU A 4 -5.63 2.17 -13.54
N ILE A 5 -6.69 1.89 -14.29
CA ILE A 5 -6.80 0.70 -15.14
C ILE A 5 -5.86 0.88 -16.34
N ALA A 6 -5.11 -0.16 -16.71
CA ALA A 6 -4.27 -0.12 -17.90
C ALA A 6 -5.11 0.05 -19.18
N THR A 7 -4.84 1.10 -19.96
CA THR A 7 -5.53 1.44 -21.21
C THR A 7 -4.52 1.88 -22.28
N LYS A 8 -4.98 1.99 -23.53
CA LYS A 8 -4.16 2.57 -24.59
C LYS A 8 -3.71 4.00 -24.25
N ASP A 9 -4.60 4.80 -23.67
CA ASP A 9 -4.34 6.22 -23.36
C ASP A 9 -3.24 6.40 -22.31
N ASN A 10 -3.16 5.52 -21.32
CA ASN A 10 -2.08 5.52 -20.33
C ASN A 10 -0.88 4.65 -20.72
N LYS A 11 -0.79 4.23 -21.99
CA LYS A 11 0.29 3.38 -22.51
C LYS A 11 0.47 2.10 -21.69
N TRP A 12 -0.64 1.57 -21.18
CA TRP A 12 -0.69 0.36 -20.37
C TRP A 12 0.06 0.42 -19.03
N GLN A 13 0.30 1.62 -18.50
CA GLN A 13 1.05 1.82 -17.24
C GLN A 13 0.17 1.83 -15.97
N GLY A 14 -1.15 1.70 -16.12
CA GLY A 14 -2.08 1.65 -14.99
C GLY A 14 -1.81 0.46 -14.06
N ARG A 15 -1.84 0.69 -12.74
CA ARG A 15 -1.52 -0.31 -11.70
C ARG A 15 -2.75 -1.02 -11.12
N ASN A 16 -3.95 -0.64 -11.53
CA ASN A 16 -5.18 -1.35 -11.13
C ASN A 16 -5.31 -2.66 -11.92
N ILE A 17 -4.65 -3.70 -11.42
CA ILE A 17 -4.57 -5.03 -12.07
C ILE A 17 -5.91 -5.78 -12.07
N THR A 18 -6.77 -5.53 -11.08
CA THR A 18 -8.09 -6.18 -10.98
C THR A 18 -9.09 -5.58 -11.95
N ARG A 19 -8.79 -4.39 -12.49
CA ARG A 19 -9.68 -3.59 -13.35
C ARG A 19 -11.00 -3.20 -12.66
N TRP A 20 -11.06 -3.33 -11.34
CA TRP A 20 -12.23 -2.95 -10.56
C TRP A 20 -12.37 -1.43 -10.52
N LYS A 21 -13.59 -0.92 -10.70
CA LYS A 21 -13.87 0.52 -10.77
C LYS A 21 -15.04 0.87 -9.86
N SER A 22 -14.91 1.95 -9.09
CA SER A 22 -15.97 2.48 -8.24
C SER A 22 -15.83 3.99 -8.11
N GLU A 23 -16.90 4.71 -8.49
CA GLU A 23 -16.95 6.18 -8.35
C GLU A 23 -16.93 6.60 -6.88
N GLU A 24 -17.57 5.83 -6.00
CA GLU A 24 -17.58 6.10 -4.57
C GLU A 24 -16.18 5.95 -3.95
N TYR A 25 -15.43 4.92 -4.36
CA TYR A 25 -14.04 4.74 -3.95
C TYR A 25 -13.19 5.95 -4.38
N ASP A 26 -13.33 6.37 -5.63
CA ASP A 26 -12.55 7.47 -6.18
C ASP A 26 -12.88 8.80 -5.48
N LYS A 27 -14.15 9.04 -5.14
CA LYS A 27 -14.56 10.20 -4.34
C LYS A 27 -13.99 10.15 -2.93
N ALA A 28 -14.01 8.99 -2.27
CA ALA A 28 -13.41 8.82 -0.94
C ALA A 28 -11.89 9.05 -0.96
N PHE A 29 -11.21 8.57 -2.01
CA PHE A 29 -9.78 8.83 -2.20
C PHE A 29 -9.50 10.33 -2.36
N ARG A 30 -10.23 11.03 -3.24
CA ARG A 30 -10.07 12.48 -3.44
C ARG A 30 -10.30 13.28 -2.16
N ALA A 31 -11.29 12.89 -1.35
CA ALA A 31 -11.51 13.50 -0.04
C ALA A 31 -10.30 13.26 0.90
N ALA A 32 -9.73 12.05 0.87
CA ALA A 32 -8.59 11.69 1.71
C ALA A 32 -7.28 12.39 1.29
N GLU A 33 -7.16 12.90 0.06
CA GLU A 33 -6.00 13.69 -0.37
C GLU A 33 -5.94 15.05 0.34
N GLY A 34 -7.10 15.67 0.60
CA GLY A 34 -7.20 16.98 1.24
C GLY A 34 -7.42 16.96 2.75
N GLU A 35 -7.65 15.78 3.35
CA GLU A 35 -7.91 15.65 4.79
C GLU A 35 -6.59 15.59 5.58
N LEU A 36 -6.42 16.52 6.52
CA LEU A 36 -5.23 16.66 7.35
C LEU A 36 -5.41 16.02 8.73
N ASP A 37 -6.66 15.88 9.20
CA ASP A 37 -6.96 15.17 10.44
C ASP A 37 -6.72 13.67 10.24
N PRO A 38 -5.78 13.05 10.97
CA PRO A 38 -5.41 11.66 10.76
C PRO A 38 -6.56 10.69 11.08
N VAL A 39 -7.44 11.01 12.01
CA VAL A 39 -8.58 10.15 12.38
C VAL A 39 -9.64 10.18 11.28
N LYS A 40 -9.96 11.37 10.76
CA LYS A 40 -10.90 11.50 9.64
C LYS A 40 -10.35 10.87 8.37
N ARG A 41 -9.05 11.06 8.10
CA ARG A 41 -8.39 10.45 6.95
C ARG A 41 -8.39 8.92 7.06
N ALA A 42 -8.13 8.38 8.25
CA ALA A 42 -8.21 6.93 8.49
C ALA A 42 -9.63 6.40 8.22
N ALA A 43 -10.68 7.11 8.64
CA ALA A 43 -12.07 6.71 8.35
C ALA A 43 -12.36 6.62 6.85
N LEU A 44 -11.80 7.54 6.03
CA LEU A 44 -11.92 7.48 4.58
C LEU A 44 -11.20 6.25 3.99
N PHE A 45 -10.04 5.88 4.52
CA PHE A 45 -9.33 4.65 4.11
C PHE A 45 -10.06 3.38 4.52
N ILE A 46 -10.70 3.35 5.69
CA ILE A 46 -11.56 2.24 6.11
C ILE A 46 -12.72 2.08 5.14
N LYS A 47 -13.43 3.18 4.82
CA LYS A 47 -14.52 3.18 3.84
C LYS A 47 -14.07 2.67 2.46
N MET A 48 -12.90 3.11 1.98
CA MET A 48 -12.32 2.62 0.73
C MET A 48 -12.09 1.10 0.75
N ASN A 49 -11.59 0.56 1.86
CA ASN A 49 -11.36 -0.86 2.03
C ASN A 49 -12.66 -1.67 2.08
N GLU A 50 -13.71 -1.15 2.75
CA GLU A 50 -15.03 -1.78 2.81
C GLU A 50 -15.63 -1.99 1.41
N LEU A 51 -15.48 -1.01 0.50
CA LEU A 51 -15.96 -1.13 -0.88
C LEU A 51 -15.23 -2.25 -1.64
N VAL A 52 -13.90 -2.32 -1.53
CA VAL A 52 -13.09 -3.34 -2.21
C VAL A 52 -13.45 -4.75 -1.74
N ILE A 53 -13.64 -4.92 -0.42
CA ILE A 53 -14.02 -6.20 0.18
C ILE A 53 -15.48 -6.55 -0.16
N GLY A 54 -16.40 -5.59 -0.04
CA GLY A 54 -17.83 -5.78 -0.29
C GLY A 54 -18.14 -6.18 -1.73
N ASP A 55 -17.37 -5.66 -2.69
CA ASP A 55 -17.48 -6.01 -4.10
C ASP A 55 -16.70 -7.28 -4.48
N TYR A 56 -16.03 -7.93 -3.52
CA TYR A 56 -15.17 -9.09 -3.74
C TYR A 56 -14.07 -8.84 -4.79
N ALA A 57 -13.64 -7.59 -4.96
CA ALA A 57 -12.66 -7.19 -5.96
C ALA A 57 -11.27 -7.77 -5.65
N VAL A 58 -10.97 -7.98 -4.37
CA VAL A 58 -9.77 -8.65 -3.86
C VAL A 58 -10.18 -9.55 -2.69
N ILE A 59 -9.79 -10.83 -2.74
CA ILE A 59 -9.97 -11.76 -1.63
C ILE A 59 -8.61 -11.97 -0.95
N PRO A 60 -8.40 -11.46 0.28
CA PRO A 60 -7.16 -11.71 1.00
C PRO A 60 -7.09 -13.17 1.42
N VAL A 61 -6.01 -13.86 1.03
CA VAL A 61 -5.80 -15.28 1.37
C VAL A 61 -4.82 -15.43 2.53
N VAL A 62 -3.66 -14.78 2.43
CA VAL A 62 -2.58 -14.89 3.41
C VAL A 62 -1.73 -13.63 3.42
N TYR A 63 -1.24 -13.25 4.60
CA TYR A 63 -0.14 -12.30 4.72
C TYR A 63 1.18 -13.05 4.46
N ARG A 64 1.82 -12.77 3.32
CA ARG A 64 3.02 -13.50 2.91
C ARG A 64 4.20 -13.15 3.83
N PRO A 65 4.77 -14.12 4.59
CA PRO A 65 5.97 -13.85 5.37
C PRO A 65 7.15 -13.54 4.44
N ARG A 66 7.94 -12.53 4.79
CA ARG A 66 9.23 -12.27 4.15
C ARG A 66 10.32 -13.02 4.90
N VAL A 67 11.26 -13.58 4.15
CA VAL A 67 12.45 -14.24 4.71
C VAL A 67 13.64 -13.33 4.48
N ALA A 68 14.32 -12.95 5.55
CA ALA A 68 15.56 -12.18 5.52
C ALA A 68 16.55 -12.80 6.51
N ALA A 69 17.83 -12.72 6.18
CA ALA A 69 18.92 -13.18 7.04
C ALA A 69 19.98 -12.08 7.12
N ILE A 70 20.45 -11.80 8.34
CA ILE A 70 21.50 -10.81 8.61
C ILE A 70 22.52 -11.42 9.58
N SER A 71 23.71 -10.82 9.63
CA SER A 71 24.72 -11.18 10.64
C SER A 71 24.15 -10.92 12.04
N SER A 72 24.39 -11.83 12.99
CA SER A 72 23.98 -11.66 14.40
C SER A 72 24.63 -10.46 15.09
N LYS A 73 25.72 -9.92 14.52
CA LYS A 73 26.40 -8.71 15.00
C LYS A 73 25.98 -7.43 14.28
N LEU A 74 25.04 -7.48 13.33
CA LEU A 74 24.61 -6.33 12.53
C LEU A 74 23.21 -5.90 12.94
N GLN A 75 23.06 -4.63 13.30
CA GLN A 75 21.76 -4.01 13.54
C GLN A 75 21.28 -3.34 12.25
N ALA A 76 20.22 -3.91 11.68
CA ALA A 76 19.66 -3.53 10.38
C ALA A 76 18.13 -3.75 10.40
N PRO A 77 17.34 -2.79 10.93
CA PRO A 77 15.90 -2.96 11.08
C PRO A 77 15.19 -3.03 9.72
N LEU A 78 14.30 -4.02 9.55
CA LEU A 78 13.48 -4.16 8.35
C LEU A 78 12.31 -3.17 8.36
N SER A 79 12.01 -2.59 7.19
CA SER A 79 10.82 -1.77 7.00
C SER A 79 9.65 -2.60 6.48
N GLY A 80 8.45 -2.40 7.02
CA GLY A 80 7.19 -2.91 6.46
C GLY A 80 6.77 -2.22 5.15
N TRP A 81 7.40 -1.09 4.81
CA TRP A 81 6.94 -0.14 3.80
C TRP A 81 7.98 0.17 2.71
N ASP A 82 9.20 -0.36 2.84
CA ASP A 82 10.31 -0.11 1.93
C ASP A 82 11.21 -1.36 1.80
N ASN A 83 12.24 -1.25 0.98
CA ASN A 83 13.26 -2.27 0.75
C ASN A 83 14.15 -2.47 1.98
N ASP A 84 14.92 -3.57 1.97
CA ASP A 84 15.74 -3.95 3.14
C ASP A 84 16.81 -2.92 3.49
N LEU A 85 17.24 -2.06 2.55
CA LEU A 85 18.29 -1.04 2.71
C LEU A 85 17.75 0.36 3.05
N TRP A 86 16.46 0.51 3.35
CA TRP A 86 15.82 1.82 3.56
C TRP A 86 16.51 2.72 4.60
N LEU A 87 17.17 2.12 5.59
CA LEU A 87 17.88 2.80 6.68
C LEU A 87 19.37 2.45 6.71
N LEU A 88 19.98 2.25 5.54
CA LEU A 88 21.37 1.80 5.43
C LEU A 88 22.37 2.69 6.19
N SER A 89 22.13 4.01 6.25
CA SER A 89 23.00 4.95 6.96
C SER A 89 23.10 4.70 8.46
N ASP A 90 22.07 4.12 9.07
CA ASP A 90 21.97 3.95 10.52
C ASP A 90 22.31 2.52 10.93
N TRP A 91 22.77 1.69 9.99
CA TRP A 91 23.23 0.36 10.30
C TRP A 91 24.54 0.41 11.09
N TYR A 92 24.64 -0.40 12.12
CA TYR A 92 25.84 -0.50 12.94
C TYR A 92 26.11 -1.94 13.37
N ARG A 93 27.35 -2.20 13.76
CA ARG A 93 27.74 -3.48 14.35
C ARG A 93 27.85 -3.36 15.87
N GLU A 94 27.34 -4.36 16.56
CA GLU A 94 27.60 -4.53 17.99
C GLU A 94 29.05 -5.02 18.18
N ALA A 95 29.70 -4.56 19.25
CA ALA A 95 31.08 -4.94 19.60
C ALA A 95 31.22 -6.46 19.86
#